data_AF-A0A550H9A2-F1
#
_entry.id   AF-A0A550H9A2-F1
#
_cell.length_a   1.000
_cell.length_b   1.000
_cell.length_c   1.000
_cell.angle_alpha   90.00
_cell.angle_beta   90.00
_cell.angle_gamma   90.00
#
_symmetry.space_group_name_H-M   'P 1'
#
loop_
_entity.id
_entity.type
_entity.pdbx_description
1 polymer ?
#
loop_
_entity_poly.entity_id
_entity_poly.type
_entity_poly.pdbx_seq_one_letter_code
_entity_poly.pdbx_strand_id
1 'polypeptide(L)'
;MQGSGLVRQQSSVDGQMRAAVGRRTLVGGGFPSGEVMAVAPTRENALDHVVVMMFENRSFDNLLGRLYEPGEVDAFDGVAGKDLANPIPGWADDGPERGSVHYDVATSMNTPSLDPGEEYPHVNTQLFNVLDKPGQSAFGPPYNAPPAGTRPTMDGFVADYISTWWASTGRQPFFQEYRQIMAGYTPEQMPVISSLAKGFATFDHWFCDVPSQTFTNRSFFHAASASGQVVNMGDGSDFVGDNTAETLFDRLDAAGLDWRVYC
;
A
#
# COMPACT_ATOMS: atom_id res chain seq x y z
N MET A 1 32.67 1.61 50.52
CA MET A 1 32.48 0.82 49.28
C MET A 1 32.02 1.81 48.23
N GLN A 2 32.94 2.43 47.48
CA GLN A 2 33.35 2.01 46.12
C GLN A 2 32.12 1.82 45.21
N GLY A 3 31.80 2.65 44.21
CA GLY A 3 32.63 3.47 43.33
C GLY A 3 32.86 2.72 42.01
N SER A 4 32.12 3.04 40.95
CA SER A 4 32.32 2.66 39.53
C SER A 4 31.00 2.99 38.79
N GLY A 5 30.92 3.69 37.65
CA GLY A 5 31.90 4.10 36.66
C GLY A 5 31.12 4.29 35.35
N LEU A 6 31.13 5.51 34.80
CA LEU A 6 30.63 5.80 33.46
C LEU A 6 31.35 4.94 32.41
N VAL A 7 30.61 4.39 31.44
CA VAL A 7 31.16 4.05 30.12
C VAL A 7 30.24 4.62 29.04
N ARG A 8 30.75 5.71 28.44
CA ARG A 8 30.39 6.23 27.13
C ARG A 8 30.89 5.22 26.09
N GLN A 9 30.06 4.81 25.14
CA GLN A 9 30.56 4.31 23.85
C GLN A 9 29.95 5.17 22.74
N GLN A 10 30.75 6.15 22.32
CA GLN A 10 30.73 6.64 20.94
C GLN A 10 31.38 5.56 20.08
N SER A 11 30.71 5.16 19.02
CA SER A 11 31.37 4.70 17.81
C SER A 11 30.73 5.42 16.63
N SER A 12 31.46 6.41 16.12
CA SER A 12 31.30 6.84 14.74
C SER A 12 31.63 5.66 13.84
N VAL A 13 30.78 5.39 12.86
CA VAL A 13 31.21 4.67 11.66
C VAL A 13 30.81 5.53 10.48
N ASP A 14 31.80 6.31 10.02
CA ASP A 14 31.83 6.79 8.66
C ASP A 14 31.81 5.57 7.73
N GLY A 15 30.70 5.40 7.03
CA GLY A 15 30.52 4.36 6.02
C GLY A 15 29.99 5.00 4.75
N GLN A 16 30.90 5.52 3.91
CA GLN A 16 30.58 5.90 2.53
C GLN A 16 30.03 4.66 1.80
N MET A 17 28.73 4.61 1.56
CA MET A 17 28.14 3.62 0.66
C MET A 17 28.37 4.09 -0.77
N ARG A 18 29.55 3.78 -1.31
CA ARG A 18 29.82 3.91 -2.75
C ARG A 18 29.10 2.77 -3.46
N ALA A 19 28.17 3.12 -4.35
CA ALA A 19 27.63 2.20 -5.34
C ALA A 19 28.80 1.62 -6.16
N ALA A 20 29.06 0.32 -5.99
CA ALA A 20 30.06 -0.39 -6.76
C ALA A 20 29.41 -0.99 -8.00
N VAL A 21 29.41 -0.22 -9.09
CA VAL A 21 29.35 -0.80 -10.44
C VAL A 21 30.72 -1.41 -10.73
N GLY A 22 30.76 -2.75 -10.77
CA GLY A 22 31.76 -3.60 -11.43
C GLY A 22 33.25 -3.20 -11.40
N ARG A 23 34.02 -3.82 -10.51
CA ARG A 23 35.30 -4.48 -10.86
C ARG A 23 35.77 -5.38 -9.72
N ARG A 24 35.80 -6.68 -10.00
CA ARG A 24 36.29 -7.72 -9.09
C ARG A 24 37.82 -7.64 -9.02
N THR A 25 38.37 -7.01 -7.99
CA THR A 25 39.81 -7.10 -7.70
C THR A 25 40.05 -8.34 -6.85
N LEU A 26 40.57 -9.40 -7.48
CA LEU A 26 41.01 -10.62 -6.80
C LEU A 26 42.35 -10.36 -6.11
N VAL A 27 42.42 -10.59 -4.80
CA VAL A 27 43.69 -10.71 -4.06
C VAL A 27 43.93 -12.19 -3.74
N GLY A 28 44.90 -12.77 -4.45
CA GLY A 28 45.88 -13.76 -3.97
C GLY A 28 45.38 -15.05 -3.32
N GLY A 29 45.15 -16.09 -4.15
CA GLY A 29 45.10 -17.48 -3.73
C GLY A 29 44.79 -18.37 -4.94
N GLY A 30 45.80 -19.06 -5.48
CA GLY A 30 45.73 -19.73 -6.78
C GLY A 30 44.65 -20.81 -6.87
N PHE A 31 43.78 -20.66 -7.87
CA PHE A 31 42.88 -21.71 -8.38
C PHE A 31 42.99 -21.73 -9.92
N PRO A 32 42.82 -22.90 -10.56
CA PRO A 32 43.12 -23.07 -11.98
C PRO A 32 42.25 -22.16 -12.85
N SER A 33 42.89 -21.54 -13.84
CA SER A 33 42.30 -20.63 -14.82
C SER A 33 41.39 -21.39 -15.79
N GLY A 34 40.15 -21.62 -15.38
CA GLY A 34 39.02 -21.81 -16.28
C GLY A 34 38.30 -20.49 -16.44
N GLU A 35 38.21 -19.96 -17.66
CA GLU A 35 37.22 -18.93 -17.99
C GLU A 35 35.83 -19.53 -17.76
N VAL A 36 35.23 -19.25 -16.61
CA VAL A 36 33.80 -19.44 -16.44
C VAL A 36 33.15 -18.26 -17.14
N MET A 37 32.84 -18.43 -18.42
CA MET A 37 31.93 -17.55 -19.15
C MET A 37 30.61 -17.54 -18.38
N ALA A 38 30.35 -16.48 -17.62
CA ALA A 38 29.05 -16.28 -17.00
C ALA A 38 28.05 -16.10 -18.16
N VAL A 39 27.26 -17.15 -18.41
CA VAL A 39 26.19 -17.10 -19.39
C VAL A 39 25.21 -16.04 -18.90
N ALA A 40 24.92 -15.05 -19.75
CA ALA A 40 23.91 -14.05 -19.42
C ALA A 40 22.57 -14.76 -19.16
N PRO A 41 21.83 -14.41 -18.10
CA PRO A 41 20.56 -15.06 -17.79
C PRO A 41 19.60 -14.97 -18.98
N THR A 42 19.02 -16.10 -19.35
CA THR A 42 17.88 -16.16 -20.26
C THR A 42 16.59 -16.02 -19.45
N ARG A 43 15.44 -15.78 -20.11
CA ARG A 43 14.13 -15.77 -19.42
C ARG A 43 13.86 -17.06 -18.65
N GLU A 44 14.40 -18.19 -19.12
CA GLU A 44 14.20 -19.52 -18.53
C GLU A 44 14.96 -19.68 -17.20
N ASN A 45 16.06 -18.93 -17.01
CA ASN A 45 16.93 -19.04 -15.83
C ASN A 45 17.23 -17.66 -15.23
N ALA A 46 16.29 -16.73 -15.32
CA ALA A 46 16.51 -15.35 -14.91
C ALA A 46 16.60 -15.20 -13.37
N LEU A 47 15.91 -16.08 -12.63
CA LEU A 47 15.79 -16.05 -11.18
C LEU A 47 15.73 -17.48 -10.64
N ASP A 48 16.56 -17.79 -9.64
CA ASP A 48 16.46 -19.04 -8.88
C ASP A 48 15.49 -18.93 -7.69
N HIS A 49 15.28 -17.70 -7.19
CA HIS A 49 14.48 -17.41 -6.01
C HIS A 49 13.62 -16.17 -6.20
N VAL A 50 12.36 -16.26 -5.77
CA VAL A 50 11.43 -15.14 -5.69
C VAL A 50 10.99 -14.98 -4.24
N VAL A 51 11.22 -13.80 -3.67
CA VAL A 51 10.76 -13.45 -2.33
C VAL A 51 9.68 -12.39 -2.47
N VAL A 52 8.47 -12.71 -2.02
CA VAL A 52 7.36 -11.76 -1.99
C VAL A 52 7.21 -11.24 -0.57
N MET A 53 7.42 -9.93 -0.39
CA MET A 53 7.09 -9.22 0.83
C MET A 53 5.74 -8.53 0.63
N MET A 54 4.72 -9.02 1.31
CA MET A 54 3.36 -8.49 1.21
C MET A 54 3.07 -7.59 2.41
N PHE A 55 2.86 -6.31 2.15
CA PHE A 55 2.45 -5.32 3.14
C PHE A 55 0.93 -5.23 3.28
N GLU A 56 0.46 -4.38 4.18
CA GLU A 56 -0.96 -4.18 4.47
C GLU A 56 -1.33 -2.69 4.48
N ASN A 57 -2.53 -2.41 3.98
CA ASN A 57 -3.35 -1.19 4.12
C ASN A 57 -2.66 0.17 3.93
N ARG A 58 -2.01 0.36 2.78
CA ARG A 58 -1.49 1.66 2.35
C ARG A 58 -1.67 1.88 0.86
N SER A 59 -2.19 3.04 0.46
CA SER A 59 -2.31 3.43 -0.95
C SER A 59 -0.97 3.92 -1.51
N PHE A 60 -0.85 3.89 -2.84
CA PHE A 60 0.31 4.45 -3.54
C PHE A 60 0.54 5.92 -3.15
N ASP A 61 -0.51 6.75 -3.22
CA ASP A 61 -0.42 8.16 -2.86
C ASP A 61 0.02 8.36 -1.41
N ASN A 62 -0.37 7.46 -0.49
CA ASN A 62 0.03 7.58 0.91
C ASN A 62 1.52 7.31 1.14
N LEU A 63 2.12 6.31 0.50
CA LEU A 63 3.53 5.94 0.74
C LEU A 63 4.52 6.53 -0.27
N LEU A 64 4.13 6.60 -1.53
CA LEU A 64 5.00 6.90 -2.66
C LEU A 64 4.54 8.11 -3.47
N GLY A 65 3.34 8.66 -3.24
CA GLY A 65 2.81 9.77 -4.05
C GLY A 65 3.76 10.97 -4.14
N ARG A 66 4.60 11.19 -3.12
CA ARG A 66 5.61 12.27 -3.06
C ARG A 66 7.05 11.80 -3.35
N LEU A 67 7.25 10.64 -3.98
CA LEU A 67 8.57 10.04 -4.18
C LEU A 67 9.51 10.93 -5.02
N TYR A 68 8.94 11.59 -6.04
CA TYR A 68 9.65 12.45 -6.98
C TYR A 68 8.97 13.80 -7.10
N GLU A 69 9.77 14.85 -7.26
CA GLU A 69 9.28 16.19 -7.61
C GLU A 69 8.94 16.29 -9.11
N PRO A 70 8.06 17.22 -9.53
CA PRO A 70 7.76 17.42 -10.94
C PRO A 70 9.02 17.68 -11.78
N GLY A 71 9.27 16.80 -12.75
CA GLY A 71 10.43 16.86 -13.65
C GLY A 71 11.72 16.21 -13.12
N GLU A 72 11.70 15.56 -11.95
CA GLU A 72 12.86 14.79 -11.45
C GLU A 72 13.11 13.52 -12.28
N VAL A 73 12.04 12.91 -12.83
CA VAL A 73 12.08 11.73 -13.71
C VAL A 73 11.17 11.94 -14.93
N ASP A 74 11.38 11.14 -15.98
CA ASP A 74 10.67 11.27 -17.26
C ASP A 74 9.13 11.15 -17.12
N ALA A 75 8.67 10.24 -16.26
CA ALA A 75 7.26 10.04 -15.96
C ALA A 75 7.08 9.48 -14.54
N PHE A 76 6.11 10.03 -13.80
CA PHE A 76 5.71 9.55 -12.49
C PHE A 76 4.29 10.05 -12.17
N ASP A 77 3.36 9.15 -11.86
CA ASP A 77 1.99 9.53 -11.47
C ASP A 77 1.85 9.84 -9.97
N GLY A 78 2.71 10.74 -9.47
CA GLY A 78 2.70 11.19 -8.08
C GLY A 78 1.68 12.29 -7.79
N VAL A 79 1.57 12.70 -6.53
CA VAL A 79 0.72 13.79 -6.05
C VAL A 79 1.44 15.14 -6.01
N ALA A 80 2.78 15.15 -6.07
CA ALA A 80 3.57 16.37 -6.02
C ALA A 80 3.22 17.31 -7.19
N GLY A 81 3.01 18.59 -6.88
CA GLY A 81 2.62 19.61 -7.86
C GLY A 81 1.15 19.58 -8.31
N LYS A 82 0.33 18.64 -7.83
CA LYS A 82 -1.11 18.58 -8.09
C LYS A 82 -1.89 19.28 -6.96
N ASP A 83 -2.96 20.00 -7.31
CA ASP A 83 -3.92 20.53 -6.34
C ASP A 83 -5.08 19.54 -6.17
N LEU A 84 -4.83 18.50 -5.37
CA LEU A 84 -5.80 17.44 -5.09
C LEU A 84 -6.59 17.81 -3.84
N ALA A 85 -7.91 17.66 -3.90
CA ALA A 85 -8.79 17.90 -2.77
C ALA A 85 -10.02 17.00 -2.81
N ASN A 86 -10.59 16.76 -1.64
CA ASN A 86 -11.86 16.07 -1.47
C ASN A 86 -12.88 17.00 -0.81
N PRO A 87 -14.13 17.05 -1.28
CA PRO A 87 -15.16 17.87 -0.66
C PRO A 87 -15.43 17.40 0.77
N ILE A 88 -15.67 18.36 1.66
CA ILE A 88 -16.23 18.08 2.98
C ILE A 88 -17.74 18.00 2.82
N PRO A 89 -18.38 16.87 3.18
CA PRO A 89 -19.82 16.74 3.01
C PRO A 89 -20.57 17.74 3.89
N GLY A 90 -21.67 18.31 3.38
CA GLY A 90 -22.47 19.30 4.11
C GLY A 90 -23.14 18.77 5.39
N TRP A 91 -23.14 17.45 5.61
CA TRP A 91 -23.64 16.80 6.82
C TRP A 91 -22.53 16.56 7.86
N ALA A 92 -21.27 16.91 7.57
CA ALA A 92 -20.18 16.84 8.54
C ALA A 92 -20.44 17.77 9.72
N ASP A 93 -20.25 17.27 10.94
CA ASP A 93 -20.47 18.05 12.17
C ASP A 93 -19.43 19.18 12.35
N ASP A 94 -18.23 19.04 11.77
CA ASP A 94 -17.14 20.00 11.90
C ASP A 94 -16.51 20.35 10.55
N GLY A 95 -16.33 21.64 10.29
CA GLY A 95 -15.64 22.18 9.11
C GLY A 95 -16.34 22.17 7.75
N PRO A 96 -17.67 21.95 7.57
CA PRO A 96 -18.29 21.96 6.23
C PRO A 96 -18.13 23.32 5.51
N GLU A 97 -18.02 24.43 6.26
CA GLU A 97 -17.76 25.77 5.71
C GLU A 97 -16.41 25.93 5.02
N ARG A 98 -15.47 24.99 5.26
CA ARG A 98 -14.15 24.97 4.60
C ARG A 98 -14.23 24.48 3.16
N GLY A 99 -15.33 23.81 2.79
CA GLY A 99 -15.57 23.31 1.44
C GLY A 99 -14.82 22.02 1.10
N SER A 100 -13.50 21.96 1.33
CA SER A 100 -12.67 20.81 0.96
C SER A 100 -11.51 20.55 1.92
N VAL A 101 -11.01 19.31 1.88
CA VAL A 101 -9.71 18.93 2.45
C VAL A 101 -8.73 18.76 1.29
N HIS A 102 -7.68 19.57 1.27
CA HIS A 102 -6.58 19.42 0.31
C HIS A 102 -5.61 18.33 0.75
N TYR A 103 -4.97 17.69 -0.22
CA TYR A 103 -3.96 16.69 0.03
C TYR A 103 -2.73 17.30 0.72
N ASP A 104 -2.26 16.70 1.80
CA ASP A 104 -1.24 17.27 2.69
C ASP A 104 -0.15 16.25 3.06
N VAL A 105 0.82 16.68 3.85
CA VAL A 105 1.88 15.83 4.42
C VAL A 105 1.40 15.25 5.75
N ALA A 106 1.59 13.94 5.92
CA ALA A 106 1.29 13.24 7.17
C ALA A 106 2.12 13.81 8.33
N THR A 107 1.49 14.04 9.48
CA THR A 107 2.15 14.62 10.65
C THR A 107 2.60 13.59 11.69
N SER A 108 2.22 12.32 11.51
CA SER A 108 2.56 11.20 12.39
C SER A 108 2.71 9.91 11.60
N MET A 109 3.41 8.92 12.17
CA MET A 109 3.66 7.61 11.53
C MET A 109 2.46 6.65 11.53
N ASN A 110 1.33 7.10 12.07
CA ASN A 110 0.07 6.38 12.08
C ASN A 110 -1.03 7.17 11.37
N THR A 111 -0.71 7.96 10.35
CA THR A 111 -1.70 8.70 9.55
C THR A 111 -2.21 7.82 8.40
N PRO A 112 -3.53 7.71 8.16
CA PRO A 112 -4.62 8.03 9.11
C PRO A 112 -4.64 7.09 10.32
N SER A 113 -5.08 7.60 11.47
CA SER A 113 -4.98 6.87 12.77
C SER A 113 -6.10 5.87 13.02
N LEU A 114 -7.27 6.12 12.46
CA LEU A 114 -8.36 5.14 12.40
C LEU A 114 -8.34 4.53 10.99
N ASP A 115 -8.50 3.22 10.90
CA ASP A 115 -8.47 2.51 9.62
C ASP A 115 -9.63 2.98 8.73
N PRO A 116 -9.36 3.40 7.48
CA PRO A 116 -10.40 3.76 6.53
C PRO A 116 -11.31 2.57 6.21
N GLY A 117 -12.52 2.86 5.73
CA GLY A 117 -13.39 1.81 5.19
C GLY A 117 -12.72 1.15 3.98
N GLU A 118 -12.70 -0.17 3.96
CA GLU A 118 -11.98 -0.95 2.93
C GLU A 118 -12.85 -1.99 2.24
N GLU A 119 -14.06 -2.22 2.74
CA GLU A 119 -15.04 -3.09 2.11
C GLU A 119 -15.50 -2.49 0.78
N TYR A 120 -15.92 -3.36 -0.14
CA TYR A 120 -16.43 -2.99 -1.46
C TYR A 120 -17.41 -1.77 -1.47
N PRO A 121 -18.38 -1.65 -0.54
CA PRO A 121 -19.24 -0.46 -0.48
C PRO A 121 -18.49 0.84 -0.13
N HIS A 122 -17.49 0.76 0.76
CA HIS A 122 -16.66 1.91 1.14
C HIS A 122 -15.81 2.37 -0.04
N VAL A 123 -15.18 1.45 -0.76
CA VAL A 123 -14.38 1.81 -1.94
C VAL A 123 -15.27 2.41 -3.04
N ASN A 124 -16.50 1.93 -3.23
CA ASN A 124 -17.47 2.60 -4.12
C ASN A 124 -17.79 4.03 -3.67
N THR A 125 -18.01 4.26 -2.36
CA THR A 125 -18.18 5.62 -1.83
C THR A 125 -16.97 6.49 -2.17
N GLN A 126 -15.76 5.99 -1.94
CA GLN A 126 -14.53 6.75 -2.16
C GLN A 126 -14.35 7.16 -3.63
N LEU A 127 -14.63 6.25 -4.56
CA LEU A 127 -14.47 6.47 -6.00
C LEU A 127 -15.58 7.33 -6.62
N PHE A 128 -16.83 7.19 -6.15
CA PHE A 128 -18.02 7.75 -6.80
C PHE A 128 -18.83 8.72 -5.93
N ASN A 129 -18.46 8.89 -4.66
CA ASN A 129 -19.14 9.72 -3.68
C ASN A 129 -20.64 9.41 -3.56
N VAL A 130 -20.96 8.11 -3.59
CA VAL A 130 -22.31 7.57 -3.38
C VAL A 130 -22.42 7.07 -1.95
N LEU A 131 -23.19 7.77 -1.12
CA LEU A 131 -23.43 7.40 0.27
C LEU A 131 -24.83 7.83 0.73
N ASP A 132 -25.73 6.87 0.91
CA ASP A 132 -27.13 7.16 1.29
C ASP A 132 -27.31 7.37 2.80
N LYS A 133 -26.58 6.60 3.62
CA LYS A 133 -26.75 6.55 5.08
C LYS A 133 -25.40 6.75 5.79
N PRO A 134 -24.94 8.00 5.96
CA PRO A 134 -23.70 8.27 6.69
C PRO A 134 -23.79 7.74 8.14
N GLY A 135 -22.68 7.23 8.66
CA GLY A 135 -22.59 6.63 9.99
C GLY A 135 -23.16 5.22 10.10
N GLN A 136 -23.54 4.61 8.97
CA GLN A 136 -23.96 3.21 8.91
C GLN A 136 -23.12 2.47 7.88
N SER A 137 -22.74 1.24 8.21
CA SER A 137 -22.05 0.38 7.25
C SER A 137 -23.02 -0.02 6.12
N ALA A 138 -22.67 0.32 4.89
CA ALA A 138 -23.54 0.11 3.72
C ALA A 138 -23.43 -1.33 3.16
N PHE A 139 -23.65 -2.33 4.00
CA PHE A 139 -23.60 -3.76 3.62
C PHE A 139 -24.88 -4.29 2.96
N GLY A 140 -25.77 -3.41 2.50
CA GLY A 140 -26.98 -3.78 1.78
C GLY A 140 -26.90 -3.40 0.31
N PRO A 141 -27.58 -4.14 -0.60
CA PRO A 141 -27.72 -3.72 -1.99
C PRO A 141 -28.23 -2.27 -2.11
N PRO A 142 -27.67 -1.44 -3.01
CA PRO A 142 -26.72 -1.79 -4.06
C PRO A 142 -25.23 -1.71 -3.65
N TYR A 143 -24.89 -1.78 -2.35
CA TYR A 143 -23.51 -1.72 -1.86
C TYR A 143 -22.77 -0.45 -2.30
N ASN A 144 -23.47 0.69 -2.22
CA ASN A 144 -23.03 1.99 -2.74
C ASN A 144 -22.57 1.99 -4.21
N ALA A 145 -22.87 0.92 -4.98
CA ALA A 145 -22.49 0.86 -6.37
C ALA A 145 -23.24 1.95 -7.15
N PRO A 146 -22.53 2.74 -7.98
CA PRO A 146 -23.18 3.77 -8.77
C PRO A 146 -23.94 3.14 -9.95
N PRO A 147 -24.84 3.90 -10.61
CA PRO A 147 -25.40 3.49 -11.89
C PRO A 147 -24.31 3.13 -12.91
N ALA A 148 -24.57 2.15 -13.78
CA ALA A 148 -23.63 1.74 -14.81
C ALA A 148 -23.22 2.93 -15.71
N GLY A 149 -21.92 3.04 -15.99
CA GLY A 149 -21.36 4.15 -16.79
C GLY A 149 -21.09 5.43 -16.02
N THR A 150 -21.35 5.47 -14.70
CA THR A 150 -20.92 6.59 -13.85
C THR A 150 -19.40 6.69 -13.87
N ARG A 151 -18.89 7.90 -14.07
CA ARG A 151 -17.44 8.16 -14.04
C ARG A 151 -16.97 8.27 -12.58
N PRO A 152 -15.87 7.62 -12.18
CA PRO A 152 -15.29 7.82 -10.85
C PRO A 152 -14.71 9.22 -10.76
N THR A 153 -15.18 9.97 -9.78
CA THR A 153 -14.82 11.37 -9.49
C THR A 153 -13.72 11.46 -8.45
N MET A 154 -13.48 10.38 -7.69
CA MET A 154 -12.47 10.32 -6.62
C MET A 154 -12.73 11.33 -5.49
N ASP A 155 -13.96 11.80 -5.33
CA ASP A 155 -14.36 12.89 -4.45
C ASP A 155 -15.06 12.41 -3.16
N GLY A 156 -14.98 11.11 -2.83
CA GLY A 156 -15.69 10.52 -1.69
C GLY A 156 -14.84 10.05 -0.51
N PHE A 157 -13.51 10.16 -0.56
CA PHE A 157 -12.60 9.74 0.51
C PHE A 157 -12.91 10.36 1.88
N VAL A 158 -13.16 11.67 1.94
CA VAL A 158 -13.49 12.38 3.18
C VAL A 158 -14.89 11.98 3.68
N ALA A 159 -15.86 11.89 2.78
CA ALA A 159 -17.23 11.49 3.14
C ALA A 159 -17.25 10.07 3.71
N ASP A 160 -16.57 9.13 3.06
CA ASP A 160 -16.43 7.75 3.52
C ASP A 160 -15.71 7.69 4.87
N TYR A 161 -14.59 8.41 5.02
CA TYR A 161 -13.82 8.39 6.26
C TYR A 161 -14.59 8.93 7.48
N ILE A 162 -15.33 10.03 7.31
CA ILE A 162 -16.21 10.57 8.37
C ILE A 162 -17.31 9.56 8.72
N SER A 163 -17.89 8.90 7.71
CA SER A 163 -18.93 7.88 7.90
C SER A 163 -18.41 6.65 8.66
N THR A 164 -17.27 6.11 8.25
CA THR A 164 -16.61 4.96 8.90
C THR A 164 -16.25 5.31 10.34
N TRP A 165 -15.64 6.48 10.57
CA TRP A 165 -15.32 6.93 11.92
C TRP A 165 -16.57 7.02 12.80
N TRP A 166 -17.67 7.54 12.27
CA TRP A 166 -18.93 7.62 13.00
C TRP A 166 -19.48 6.24 13.34
N ALA A 167 -19.52 5.31 12.38
CA ALA A 167 -19.96 3.94 12.61
C ALA A 167 -19.10 3.22 13.67
N SER A 168 -17.77 3.41 13.65
CA SER A 168 -16.84 2.72 14.54
C SER A 168 -16.76 3.32 15.94
N THR A 169 -16.97 4.63 16.10
CA THR A 169 -16.73 5.34 17.37
C THR A 169 -17.98 5.91 18.02
N GLY A 170 -19.11 5.94 17.32
CA GLY A 170 -20.36 6.52 17.79
C GLY A 170 -20.44 8.05 17.72
N ARG A 171 -19.42 8.73 17.18
CA ARG A 171 -19.42 10.18 16.92
C ARG A 171 -18.76 10.52 15.58
N GLN A 172 -19.09 11.66 14.99
CA GLN A 172 -18.29 12.15 13.87
C GLN A 172 -16.91 12.67 14.34
N PRO A 173 -15.87 12.56 13.49
CA PRO A 173 -14.55 13.13 13.71
C PRO A 173 -14.54 14.66 13.58
N PHE A 174 -13.62 15.32 14.28
CA PHE A 174 -13.27 16.72 14.05
C PHE A 174 -12.41 16.88 12.77
N PHE A 175 -12.30 18.09 12.24
CA PHE A 175 -11.52 18.40 11.04
C PHE A 175 -10.08 17.89 11.09
N GLN A 176 -9.41 18.04 12.24
CA GLN A 176 -8.03 17.56 12.41
C GLN A 176 -7.91 16.02 12.40
N GLU A 177 -9.00 15.31 12.71
CA GLU A 177 -9.04 13.86 12.69
C GLU A 177 -9.31 13.37 11.26
N TYR A 178 -10.37 13.85 10.60
CA TYR A 178 -10.72 13.34 9.27
C TYR A 178 -9.81 13.83 8.16
N ARG A 179 -9.14 14.98 8.30
CA ARG A 179 -8.22 15.47 7.25
C ARG A 179 -7.05 14.52 6.98
N GLN A 180 -6.75 13.64 7.92
CA GLN A 180 -5.67 12.66 7.82
C GLN A 180 -5.84 11.68 6.65
N ILE A 181 -7.07 11.42 6.19
CA ILE A 181 -7.32 10.55 5.03
C ILE A 181 -6.70 11.12 3.73
N MET A 182 -6.54 12.45 3.68
CA MET A 182 -5.94 13.17 2.56
C MET A 182 -4.45 13.45 2.78
N ALA A 183 -3.76 12.69 3.63
CA ALA A 183 -2.34 12.91 3.90
C ALA A 183 -1.48 11.72 3.51
N GLY A 184 -0.33 11.99 2.91
CA GLY A 184 0.70 10.99 2.62
C GLY A 184 2.08 11.40 3.10
N TYR A 185 2.99 10.45 3.05
CA TYR A 185 4.33 10.59 3.62
C TYR A 185 5.32 11.16 2.61
N THR A 186 6.32 11.88 3.11
CA THR A 186 7.47 12.31 2.30
C THR A 186 8.54 11.21 2.23
N PRO A 187 9.47 11.28 1.27
CA PRO A 187 10.59 10.36 1.21
C PRO A 187 11.44 10.30 2.50
N GLU A 188 11.55 11.42 3.22
CA GLU A 188 12.28 11.53 4.48
C GLU A 188 11.56 10.81 5.63
N GLN A 189 10.23 10.75 5.59
CA GLN A 189 9.42 10.00 6.56
C GLN A 189 9.45 8.50 6.27
N MET A 190 9.59 8.10 5.00
CA MET A 190 9.64 6.71 4.55
C MET A 190 10.98 6.36 3.88
N PRO A 191 12.12 6.51 4.56
CA PRO A 191 13.43 6.45 3.92
C PRO A 191 13.76 5.08 3.35
N VAL A 192 13.33 4.00 4.00
CA VAL A 192 13.58 2.62 3.54
C VAL A 192 12.80 2.33 2.26
N ILE A 193 11.48 2.51 2.29
CA ILE A 193 10.61 2.24 1.13
C ILE A 193 10.96 3.16 -0.04
N SER A 194 11.23 4.44 0.23
CA SER A 194 11.60 5.41 -0.80
C SER A 194 12.96 5.08 -1.45
N SER A 195 13.94 4.65 -0.66
CA SER A 195 15.24 4.23 -1.20
C SER A 195 15.11 2.99 -2.08
N LEU A 196 14.28 2.02 -1.70
CA LEU A 196 13.99 0.86 -2.54
C LEU A 196 13.29 1.27 -3.83
N ALA A 197 12.28 2.15 -3.74
CA ALA A 197 11.54 2.61 -4.90
C ALA A 197 12.39 3.41 -5.90
N LYS A 198 13.37 4.21 -5.42
CA LYS A 198 14.34 4.93 -6.27
C LYS A 198 15.44 4.03 -6.82
N GLY A 199 15.80 2.97 -6.09
CA GLY A 199 16.90 2.06 -6.46
C GLY A 199 16.48 0.92 -7.40
N PHE A 200 15.19 0.61 -7.49
CA PHE A 200 14.66 -0.53 -8.23
C PHE A 200 13.45 -0.15 -9.09
N ALA A 201 12.96 -1.10 -9.89
CA ALA A 201 11.75 -0.92 -10.65
C ALA A 201 10.54 -0.74 -9.71
N THR A 202 9.77 0.32 -9.95
CA THR A 202 8.53 0.63 -9.24
C THR A 202 7.42 0.81 -10.26
N PHE A 203 6.24 0.26 -9.97
CA PHE A 203 5.04 0.44 -10.79
C PHE A 203 4.13 1.47 -10.12
N ASP A 204 3.85 2.58 -10.79
CA ASP A 204 2.90 3.62 -10.34
C ASP A 204 1.48 3.43 -10.90
N HIS A 205 1.28 2.40 -11.73
CA HIS A 205 0.00 1.95 -12.27
C HIS A 205 -0.27 0.48 -11.89
N TRP A 206 -0.08 0.15 -10.61
CA TRP A 206 -0.39 -1.16 -10.05
C TRP A 206 -1.64 -1.05 -9.17
N PHE A 207 -2.72 -1.72 -9.55
CA PHE A 207 -4.01 -1.66 -8.87
C PHE A 207 -4.33 -3.00 -8.19
N CYS A 208 -5.18 -2.94 -7.17
CA CYS A 208 -5.79 -4.14 -6.61
C CYS A 208 -6.73 -4.79 -7.64
N ASP A 209 -6.85 -6.11 -7.60
CA ASP A 209 -7.73 -6.86 -8.51
C ASP A 209 -9.21 -6.67 -8.13
N VAL A 210 -9.49 -6.52 -6.84
CA VAL A 210 -10.80 -6.21 -6.30
C VAL A 210 -10.70 -4.93 -5.48
N PRO A 211 -11.58 -3.93 -5.71
CA PRO A 211 -11.63 -2.71 -4.90
C PRO A 211 -12.26 -3.01 -3.53
N SER A 212 -11.53 -3.76 -2.71
CA SER A 212 -11.98 -4.29 -1.42
C SER A 212 -10.80 -4.73 -0.54
N GLN A 213 -11.11 -5.46 0.51
CA GLN A 213 -10.25 -5.82 1.63
C GLN A 213 -9.18 -6.88 1.32
N THR A 214 -8.38 -7.16 2.36
CA THR A 214 -7.22 -8.04 2.37
C THR A 214 -7.44 -9.43 1.74
N PHE A 215 -8.42 -10.24 2.17
CA PHE A 215 -8.46 -11.65 1.79
C PHE A 215 -8.72 -11.87 0.29
N THR A 216 -9.65 -11.10 -0.27
CA THR A 216 -9.96 -11.18 -1.71
C THR A 216 -8.74 -10.85 -2.55
N ASN A 217 -8.04 -9.75 -2.25
CA ASN A 217 -6.84 -9.33 -2.97
C ASN A 217 -5.65 -10.27 -2.75
N ARG A 218 -5.46 -10.82 -1.54
CA ARG A 218 -4.44 -11.85 -1.30
C ARG A 218 -4.72 -13.12 -2.12
N SER A 219 -5.98 -13.49 -2.26
CA SER A 219 -6.35 -14.62 -3.11
C SER A 219 -6.12 -14.32 -4.58
N PHE A 220 -6.44 -13.12 -5.09
CA PHE A 220 -6.07 -12.77 -6.46
C PHE A 220 -4.56 -12.79 -6.69
N PHE A 221 -3.77 -12.26 -5.75
CA PHE A 221 -2.32 -12.29 -5.85
C PHE A 221 -1.76 -13.71 -5.94
N HIS A 222 -2.32 -14.66 -5.18
CA HIS A 222 -1.83 -16.04 -5.12
C HIS A 222 -2.55 -17.02 -6.05
N ALA A 223 -3.76 -16.73 -6.52
CA ALA A 223 -4.64 -17.67 -7.22
C ALA A 223 -5.29 -17.07 -8.48
N ALA A 224 -5.04 -15.80 -8.80
CA ALA A 224 -5.68 -15.05 -9.88
C ALA A 224 -7.22 -15.07 -9.84
N SER A 225 -7.80 -15.37 -8.67
CA SER A 225 -9.23 -15.48 -8.42
C SER A 225 -9.50 -15.41 -6.92
N ALA A 226 -10.71 -14.99 -6.56
CA ALA A 226 -11.26 -15.02 -5.20
C ALA A 226 -12.56 -15.85 -5.14
N SER A 227 -12.74 -16.82 -6.05
CA SER A 227 -13.96 -17.64 -6.18
C SER A 227 -15.27 -16.84 -6.25
N GLY A 228 -15.22 -15.67 -6.89
CA GLY A 228 -16.38 -14.78 -7.04
C GLY A 228 -16.68 -13.89 -5.83
N GLN A 229 -15.84 -13.92 -4.80
CA GLN A 229 -16.02 -13.10 -3.61
C GLN A 229 -15.38 -11.72 -3.76
N VAL A 230 -16.01 -10.73 -3.11
CA VAL A 230 -15.59 -9.33 -3.15
C VAL A 230 -15.48 -8.68 -1.76
N VAL A 231 -15.70 -9.42 -0.67
CA VAL A 231 -15.52 -8.96 0.72
C VAL A 231 -14.92 -10.09 1.55
N ASN A 232 -14.28 -9.78 2.68
CA ASN A 232 -13.70 -10.81 3.56
C ASN A 232 -14.78 -11.63 4.25
N MET A 233 -15.82 -10.98 4.77
CA MET A 233 -16.95 -11.61 5.45
C MET A 233 -18.21 -10.79 5.15
N GLY A 234 -19.38 -11.44 5.08
CA GLY A 234 -20.63 -10.80 4.67
C GLY A 234 -21.85 -11.63 5.03
N ASP A 235 -23.05 -11.20 4.60
CA ASP A 235 -24.31 -11.90 4.89
C ASP A 235 -24.33 -13.30 4.23
N GLY A 236 -23.83 -14.30 4.96
CA GLY A 236 -23.72 -15.68 4.54
C GLY A 236 -22.43 -16.07 3.81
N SER A 237 -21.47 -15.15 3.61
CA SER A 237 -20.17 -15.47 3.00
C SER A 237 -19.08 -15.63 4.05
N ASP A 238 -18.46 -16.81 4.09
CA ASP A 238 -17.22 -17.09 4.83
C ASP A 238 -16.09 -17.26 3.83
N PHE A 239 -15.26 -16.23 3.64
CA PHE A 239 -14.21 -16.28 2.63
C PHE A 239 -13.30 -17.50 2.79
N VAL A 240 -12.96 -17.85 4.02
CA VAL A 240 -12.04 -18.97 4.28
C VAL A 240 -12.70 -20.31 3.93
N GLY A 241 -13.98 -20.47 4.24
CA GLY A 241 -14.73 -21.70 3.94
C GLY A 241 -15.15 -21.84 2.47
N ASP A 242 -15.45 -20.72 1.82
CA ASP A 242 -16.09 -20.71 0.50
C ASP A 242 -15.10 -20.44 -0.66
N ASN A 243 -13.89 -19.96 -0.36
CA ASN A 243 -12.86 -19.76 -1.38
C ASN A 243 -12.22 -21.10 -1.77
N THR A 244 -12.30 -21.40 -3.06
CA THR A 244 -11.90 -22.69 -3.66
C THR A 244 -10.89 -22.50 -4.79
N ALA A 245 -10.32 -21.29 -4.92
CA ALA A 245 -9.38 -20.97 -5.98
C ALA A 245 -8.09 -21.78 -5.82
N GLU A 246 -7.65 -22.42 -6.90
CA GLU A 246 -6.34 -23.09 -6.98
C GLU A 246 -5.24 -22.03 -6.83
N THR A 247 -4.34 -22.23 -5.87
CA THR A 247 -3.27 -21.29 -5.59
C THR A 247 -1.99 -21.59 -6.37
N LEU A 248 -1.11 -20.60 -6.45
CA LEU A 248 0.26 -20.75 -6.94
C LEU A 248 1.00 -21.82 -6.14
N PHE A 249 0.73 -21.96 -4.84
CA PHE A 249 1.37 -22.94 -3.98
C PHE A 249 0.98 -24.38 -4.37
N ASP A 250 -0.30 -24.62 -4.69
CA ASP A 250 -0.75 -25.91 -5.21
C ASP A 250 -0.02 -26.28 -6.51
N ARG A 251 0.23 -25.28 -7.37
CA ARG A 251 0.99 -25.47 -8.62
C ARG A 251 2.48 -25.69 -8.40
N LEU A 252 3.07 -25.01 -7.41
CA LEU A 252 4.47 -25.24 -7.02
C LEU A 252 4.64 -26.65 -6.46
N ASP A 253 3.72 -27.12 -5.62
CA ASP A 253 3.69 -28.50 -5.11
C ASP A 253 3.56 -29.52 -6.24
N ALA A 254 2.62 -29.31 -7.17
CA ALA A 254 2.43 -30.20 -8.32
C ALA A 254 3.66 -30.27 -9.25
N ALA A 255 4.45 -29.19 -9.30
CA ALA A 255 5.71 -29.13 -10.04
C ALA A 255 6.92 -29.65 -9.24
N GLY A 256 6.77 -29.97 -7.96
CA GLY A 256 7.86 -30.40 -7.08
C GLY A 256 8.87 -29.28 -6.78
N LEU A 257 8.42 -28.02 -6.73
CA LEU A 257 9.24 -26.84 -6.45
C LEU A 257 9.15 -26.43 -4.99
N ASP A 258 10.28 -26.03 -4.41
CA ASP A 258 10.35 -25.58 -3.01
C ASP A 258 9.65 -24.22 -2.82
N TRP A 259 8.76 -24.14 -1.83
CA TRP A 259 8.17 -22.89 -1.38
C TRP A 259 7.96 -22.89 0.14
N ARG A 260 7.89 -21.70 0.72
CA ARG A 260 7.60 -21.49 2.13
C ARG A 260 6.84 -20.19 2.33
N VAL A 261 5.88 -20.22 3.24
CA VAL A 261 5.19 -19.02 3.75
C VAL A 261 5.76 -18.71 5.14
N TYR A 262 6.15 -17.45 5.33
CA TYR A 262 6.64 -16.93 6.61
C TYR A 262 5.66 -15.85 7.05
N CYS A 263 4.93 -16.12 8.14
CA CYS A 263 3.98 -15.19 8.75
C CYS A 263 4.52 -14.70 10.09
#